data_AF-A0A023BCS7-F1
#
_entry.id   AF-A0A023BCS7-F1
#
_cell.length_a   1.000
_cell.length_b   1.000
_cell.length_c   1.000
_cell.angle_alpha   90.00
_cell.angle_beta   90.00
_cell.angle_gamma   90.00
#
_symmetry.space_group_name_H-M   'P 1'
#
loop_
_entity.id
_entity.type
_entity.pdbx_description
1 polymer ?
#
loop_
_entity_poly.entity_id
_entity_poly.type
_entity_poly.pdbx_seq_one_letter_code
_entity_poly.pdbx_strand_id
1 'polypeptide(L)'
;MRASKPRRVSVGMLALVPPGSQWPTGGNAAGVQLSRHTEFLWMHAAGRRSRTCTTLGGREILANARYNAALTFRSSDISRHVFSFAGPDHQGPMYTRRSMEEYEQWRVLADSIALNWLFVPDLTERLMATTGRRPETSPRPAAGETDLDTAAYLDTEADLDAEANLDAEANLDAEANLDADADLDTDTDVDTDTDVDTDLVQHLFEVSEEAFAQDSVEATAPTDLFALPSNRGNRLSRCIPGLVLWADFRRNFKDMPLRDRWGQLALLSRWYPEQACRAVLKDLEEVIDLPARLAPVLLAPAVLTGPQLAVCARQLKDTAGLWWFNRQNENSTQKHPLPCSDPIVDKIAADVQNFLTSLTKLLRGKHQTHVKPGPSGGQLAYADEIRYWMKKVAMRRKATLKARYKAAYRECREQLEAAYFSEASGGPVELPVGCQNRVRAPSDFRNYELRQWAFFEEELVLALIHGCIRLEALESWHNCHLVVRALDFAMSRAPRFKFSVSTGQFACLYEWRLDDVIEWVATEQAQDYACRVGCAIANTLLDLMAKDLASVETGGPTPAKRRKRDQ
;
A
#
# COMPACT_ATOMS: atom_id res chain seq x y z
N MET A 1 -66.35 21.27 17.14
CA MET A 1 -66.87 20.78 15.84
C MET A 1 -66.41 21.72 14.74
N ARG A 2 -65.78 21.16 13.69
CA ARG A 2 -65.50 21.68 12.33
C ARG A 2 -65.19 23.19 12.16
N ALA A 3 -63.94 23.47 11.80
CA ALA A 3 -63.59 24.57 10.91
C ALA A 3 -62.53 24.09 9.91
N SER A 4 -62.61 24.62 8.70
CA SER A 4 -62.25 23.99 7.44
C SER A 4 -61.16 24.75 6.69
N LYS A 5 -60.21 23.99 6.10
CA LYS A 5 -59.25 24.30 5.00
C LYS A 5 -58.21 25.41 5.24
N PRO A 6 -57.01 25.21 4.65
CA PRO A 6 -56.65 26.05 3.50
C PRO A 6 -56.20 25.24 2.28
N ARG A 7 -56.02 26.00 1.19
CA ARG A 7 -56.09 25.62 -0.22
C ARG A 7 -54.82 24.94 -0.75
N ARG A 8 -55.02 24.00 -1.68
CA ARG A 8 -54.04 23.58 -2.68
C ARG A 8 -53.57 24.79 -3.48
N VAL A 9 -52.26 25.05 -3.50
CA VAL A 9 -51.62 25.84 -4.54
C VAL A 9 -51.16 24.87 -5.63
N SER A 10 -51.48 25.22 -6.87
CA SER A 10 -51.21 24.44 -8.07
C SER A 10 -49.70 24.31 -8.30
N VAL A 11 -49.25 23.08 -8.49
CA VAL A 11 -47.97 22.75 -9.13
C VAL A 11 -48.06 23.22 -10.58
N GLY A 12 -47.27 24.24 -10.92
CA GLY A 12 -47.14 24.79 -12.26
C GLY A 12 -45.70 24.69 -12.74
N MET A 13 -45.54 23.91 -13.82
CA MET A 13 -44.47 23.96 -14.82
C MET A 13 -43.04 23.55 -14.43
N LEU A 14 -42.75 22.29 -14.77
CA LEU A 14 -41.48 21.85 -15.34
C LEU A 14 -40.94 22.86 -16.36
N ALA A 15 -39.85 23.55 -16.01
CA ALA A 15 -39.00 24.22 -16.97
C ALA A 15 -37.99 23.19 -17.52
N LEU A 16 -38.16 22.86 -18.81
CA LEU A 16 -37.15 22.21 -19.63
C LEU A 16 -35.87 23.06 -19.64
N VAL A 17 -34.77 22.50 -19.15
CA VAL A 17 -33.42 23.06 -19.34
C VAL A 17 -33.07 22.96 -20.84
N PRO A 18 -32.71 24.05 -21.53
CA PRO A 18 -32.32 23.98 -22.93
C PRO A 18 -30.89 23.42 -23.05
N PRO A 19 -30.60 22.63 -24.11
CA PRO A 19 -29.23 22.21 -24.42
C PRO A 19 -28.50 23.41 -25.02
N GLY A 20 -27.75 24.15 -24.20
CA GLY A 20 -27.01 25.31 -24.69
C GLY A 20 -26.53 26.31 -23.64
N SER A 21 -26.58 25.99 -22.33
CA SER A 21 -25.95 26.82 -21.30
C SER A 21 -24.44 26.83 -21.48
N GLN A 22 -23.96 27.82 -22.25
CA GLN A 22 -22.58 28.25 -22.14
C GLN A 22 -22.37 28.72 -20.71
N TRP A 23 -21.37 28.14 -20.05
CA TRP A 23 -20.90 28.58 -18.75
C TRP A 23 -20.63 30.08 -18.80
N PRO A 24 -21.06 30.89 -17.80
CA PRO A 24 -20.84 32.32 -17.85
C PRO A 24 -19.33 32.60 -17.78
N THR A 25 -18.70 32.94 -18.90
CA THR A 25 -17.27 33.31 -18.96
C THR A 25 -17.02 34.77 -18.58
N GLY A 26 -17.91 35.38 -17.80
CA GLY A 26 -17.94 36.83 -17.56
C GLY A 26 -17.17 37.27 -16.32
N GLY A 27 -15.95 37.79 -16.54
CA GLY A 27 -15.31 38.82 -15.72
C GLY A 27 -14.58 38.36 -14.45
N ASN A 28 -13.24 38.42 -14.48
CA ASN A 28 -12.29 38.58 -13.35
C ASN A 28 -12.56 37.87 -12.01
N ALA A 29 -13.34 36.80 -11.97
CA ALA A 29 -13.47 35.99 -10.78
C ALA A 29 -12.13 35.26 -10.54
N ALA A 30 -11.57 35.47 -9.35
CA ALA A 30 -10.33 34.88 -8.84
C ALA A 30 -10.53 33.38 -8.55
N GLY A 31 -10.83 32.61 -9.58
CA GLY A 31 -11.00 31.16 -9.51
C GLY A 31 -9.66 30.43 -9.59
N VAL A 32 -9.55 29.31 -8.88
CA VAL A 32 -8.39 28.42 -8.90
C VAL A 32 -8.29 27.67 -10.23
N GLN A 33 -7.11 27.67 -10.85
CA GLN A 33 -6.91 27.04 -12.15
C GLN A 33 -5.92 25.90 -12.08
N LEU A 34 -6.26 24.75 -12.67
CA LEU A 34 -5.35 23.62 -12.71
C LEU A 34 -4.14 23.90 -13.60
N SER A 35 -2.94 23.61 -13.07
CA SER A 35 -1.73 23.54 -13.88
C SER A 35 -1.77 22.31 -14.80
N ARG A 36 -0.97 22.33 -15.89
CA ARG A 36 -0.75 21.15 -16.75
C ARG A 36 -0.24 19.93 -15.98
N HIS A 37 0.54 20.16 -14.93
CA HIS A 37 1.07 19.07 -14.11
C HIS A 37 -0.04 18.38 -13.30
N THR A 38 -0.98 19.17 -12.79
CA THR A 38 -2.16 18.68 -12.08
C THR A 38 -3.10 17.88 -12.99
N GLU A 39 -3.27 18.32 -14.24
CA GLU A 39 -4.03 17.58 -15.26
C GLU A 39 -3.44 16.19 -15.51
N PHE A 40 -2.12 16.09 -15.61
CA PHE A 40 -1.45 14.80 -15.81
C PHE A 40 -1.66 13.85 -14.63
N LEU A 41 -1.52 14.36 -13.40
CA LEU A 41 -1.82 13.60 -12.18
C LEU A 41 -3.27 13.10 -12.15
N TRP A 42 -4.22 13.97 -12.49
CA TRP A 42 -5.64 13.62 -12.54
C TRP A 42 -5.92 12.53 -13.57
N MET A 43 -5.46 12.70 -14.81
CA MET A 43 -5.65 11.71 -15.88
C MET A 43 -5.07 10.35 -15.50
N HIS A 44 -3.90 10.36 -14.87
CA HIS A 44 -3.26 9.15 -14.38
C HIS A 44 -4.06 8.46 -13.26
N ALA A 45 -4.68 9.23 -12.37
CA ALA A 45 -5.52 8.70 -11.29
C ALA A 45 -6.92 8.26 -11.77
N ALA A 46 -7.57 9.03 -12.63
CA ALA A 46 -8.93 8.80 -13.12
C ALA A 46 -9.04 7.53 -13.99
N GLY A 47 -8.03 7.25 -14.82
CA GLY A 47 -7.99 6.05 -15.66
C GLY A 47 -7.90 4.72 -14.90
N ARG A 48 -7.73 4.74 -13.57
CA ARG A 48 -7.36 3.56 -12.75
C ARG A 48 -8.40 3.14 -11.71
N ARG A 49 -9.63 3.63 -11.81
CA ARG A 49 -10.73 3.22 -10.92
C ARG A 49 -11.17 1.78 -11.25
N SER A 50 -10.40 0.78 -10.82
CA SER A 50 -10.72 -0.64 -10.94
C SER A 50 -11.15 -1.24 -9.59
N ARG A 51 -11.99 -2.28 -9.64
CA ARG A 51 -12.51 -3.03 -8.48
C ARG A 51 -11.37 -3.70 -7.71
N THR A 52 -11.55 -3.80 -6.39
CA THR A 52 -10.61 -4.40 -5.42
C THR A 52 -10.32 -5.88 -5.72
N CYS A 53 -9.07 -6.31 -5.55
CA CYS A 53 -8.51 -7.54 -6.13
C CYS A 53 -8.01 -8.58 -5.08
N THR A 54 -8.23 -8.36 -3.77
CA THR A 54 -7.60 -9.16 -2.70
C THR A 54 -8.06 -10.61 -2.58
N THR A 55 -9.29 -10.90 -2.98
CA THR A 55 -9.89 -12.24 -2.84
C THR A 55 -9.86 -13.04 -4.13
N LEU A 56 -9.33 -12.46 -5.21
CA LEU A 56 -9.39 -13.05 -6.54
C LEU A 56 -8.36 -14.17 -6.70
N GLY A 57 -8.77 -15.27 -7.33
CA GLY A 57 -7.88 -16.33 -7.77
C GLY A 57 -6.92 -15.85 -8.86
N GLY A 58 -5.81 -16.58 -9.10
CA GLY A 58 -4.79 -16.18 -10.09
C GLY A 58 -5.34 -15.91 -11.51
N ARG A 59 -6.38 -16.64 -11.92
CA ARG A 59 -7.07 -16.41 -13.21
C ARG A 59 -7.84 -15.08 -13.25
N GLU A 60 -8.51 -14.73 -12.16
CA GLU A 60 -9.30 -13.50 -12.04
C GLU A 60 -8.39 -12.28 -11.93
N ILE A 61 -7.27 -12.41 -11.21
CA ILE A 61 -6.20 -11.40 -11.18
C ILE A 61 -5.69 -11.13 -12.60
N LEU A 62 -5.39 -12.19 -13.37
CA LEU A 62 -4.91 -12.05 -14.75
C LEU A 62 -5.97 -11.44 -15.68
N ALA A 63 -7.25 -11.82 -15.52
CA ALA A 63 -8.35 -11.23 -16.27
C ALA A 63 -8.48 -9.72 -15.97
N ASN A 64 -8.35 -9.32 -14.71
CA ASN A 64 -8.36 -7.91 -14.31
C ASN A 64 -7.13 -7.17 -14.87
N ALA A 65 -5.94 -7.78 -14.83
CA ALA A 65 -4.73 -7.22 -15.42
C ALA A 65 -4.87 -7.00 -16.94
N ARG A 66 -5.46 -7.97 -17.67
CA ARG A 66 -5.76 -7.85 -19.10
C ARG A 66 -6.79 -6.75 -19.39
N TYR A 67 -7.84 -6.65 -18.59
CA TYR A 67 -8.85 -5.59 -18.71
C TYR A 67 -8.24 -4.20 -18.52
N ASN A 68 -7.45 -4.01 -17.47
CA ASN A 68 -6.76 -2.74 -17.25
C ASN A 68 -5.73 -2.45 -18.35
N ALA A 69 -4.98 -3.45 -18.80
CA ALA A 69 -4.04 -3.28 -19.92
C ALA A 69 -4.77 -2.84 -21.20
N ALA A 70 -5.91 -3.43 -21.53
CA ALA A 70 -6.70 -3.03 -22.69
C ALA A 70 -7.27 -1.60 -22.56
N LEU A 71 -7.63 -1.17 -21.34
CA LEU A 71 -8.08 0.21 -21.08
C LEU A 71 -6.94 1.23 -21.16
N THR A 72 -5.78 0.89 -20.58
CA THR A 72 -4.60 1.76 -20.52
C THR A 72 -3.90 1.86 -21.87
N PHE A 73 -3.87 0.78 -22.65
CA PHE A 73 -3.18 0.69 -23.93
C PHE A 73 -4.18 0.46 -25.06
N ARG A 74 -4.91 1.51 -25.46
CA ARG A 74 -5.84 1.47 -26.61
C ARG A 74 -5.15 1.33 -27.98
N SER A 75 -3.82 1.23 -28.02
CA SER A 75 -2.99 1.14 -29.23
C SER A 75 -2.00 -0.01 -29.14
N SER A 76 -1.69 -0.65 -30.27
CA SER A 76 -0.70 -1.73 -30.40
C SER A 76 0.76 -1.30 -30.10
N ASP A 77 1.02 -0.02 -29.86
CA ASP A 77 2.35 0.56 -29.65
C ASP A 77 2.65 0.87 -28.16
N ILE A 78 2.49 -0.14 -27.30
CA ILE A 78 2.79 -0.05 -25.85
C ILE A 78 4.24 0.39 -25.60
N SER A 79 5.17 -0.11 -26.42
CA SER A 79 6.60 0.25 -26.39
C SER A 79 6.90 1.68 -26.86
N ARG A 80 5.95 2.41 -27.46
CA ARG A 80 6.12 3.85 -27.70
C ARG A 80 5.49 4.67 -26.58
N HIS A 81 4.34 4.27 -26.05
CA HIS A 81 3.65 5.02 -25.00
C HIS A 81 4.30 4.92 -23.61
N VAL A 82 4.83 3.75 -23.23
CA VAL A 82 5.56 3.58 -21.97
C VAL A 82 6.87 4.40 -21.97
N PHE A 83 7.39 4.74 -23.16
CA PHE A 83 8.67 5.42 -23.34
C PHE A 83 8.53 6.91 -23.76
N SER A 84 7.35 7.40 -24.13
CA SER A 84 7.11 8.79 -24.59
C SER A 84 6.54 9.72 -23.50
N PHE A 85 6.96 9.58 -22.24
CA PHE A 85 6.63 10.56 -21.18
C PHE A 85 7.47 11.84 -21.25
N ALA A 86 8.39 11.93 -22.22
CA ALA A 86 9.02 13.18 -22.62
C ALA A 86 8.09 13.87 -23.62
N GLY A 87 7.48 14.99 -23.22
CA GLY A 87 6.77 15.85 -24.17
C GLY A 87 7.70 16.28 -25.32
N PRO A 88 7.15 16.60 -26.51
CA PRO A 88 7.95 16.96 -27.68
C PRO A 88 8.85 18.21 -27.48
N ASP A 89 8.58 19.03 -26.45
CA ASP A 89 9.16 20.37 -26.30
C ASP A 89 10.28 20.50 -25.24
N HIS A 90 11.02 19.43 -24.91
CA HIS A 90 12.16 19.48 -23.95
C HIS A 90 11.84 19.98 -22.52
N GLN A 91 10.57 20.26 -22.19
CA GLN A 91 10.14 20.38 -20.80
C GLN A 91 10.24 18.98 -20.21
N GLY A 92 11.18 18.82 -19.27
CA GLY A 92 11.65 17.53 -18.77
C GLY A 92 10.52 16.55 -18.45
N PRO A 93 10.76 15.24 -18.64
CA PRO A 93 9.73 14.22 -18.44
C PRO A 93 9.11 14.31 -17.04
N MET A 94 7.78 14.41 -17.00
CA MET A 94 7.03 14.53 -15.75
C MET A 94 6.77 13.15 -15.18
N TYR A 95 7.58 12.78 -14.19
CA TYR A 95 7.50 11.49 -13.54
C TYR A 95 6.67 11.60 -12.26
N THR A 96 5.46 11.05 -12.28
CA THR A 96 4.75 10.76 -11.02
C THR A 96 5.41 9.54 -10.37
N ARG A 97 5.32 9.41 -9.03
CA ARG A 97 5.78 8.18 -8.35
C ARG A 97 5.15 6.96 -8.99
N ARG A 98 3.85 7.00 -9.25
CA ARG A 98 3.13 5.87 -9.83
C ARG A 98 3.62 5.52 -11.24
N SER A 99 3.84 6.51 -12.11
CA SER A 99 4.37 6.26 -13.47
C SER A 99 5.79 5.67 -13.43
N MET A 100 6.60 6.06 -12.44
CA MET A 100 7.95 5.52 -12.26
C MET A 100 7.99 4.13 -11.65
N GLU A 101 7.14 3.86 -10.66
CA GLU A 101 6.93 2.51 -10.16
C GLU A 101 6.49 1.59 -11.29
N GLU A 102 5.61 2.06 -12.17
CA GLU A 102 5.19 1.34 -13.37
C GLU A 102 6.28 1.13 -14.39
N TYR A 103 7.09 2.14 -14.68
CA TYR A 103 8.21 1.98 -15.58
C TYR A 103 9.17 0.87 -15.09
N GLU A 104 9.54 0.91 -13.80
CA GLU A 104 10.39 -0.11 -13.19
C GLU A 104 9.73 -1.50 -13.19
N GLN A 105 8.42 -1.54 -12.98
CA GLN A 105 7.63 -2.76 -13.05
C GLN A 105 7.58 -3.37 -14.45
N TRP A 106 7.30 -2.56 -15.48
CA TRP A 106 7.31 -3.00 -16.86
C TRP A 106 8.70 -3.48 -17.28
N ARG A 107 9.76 -2.87 -16.74
CA ARG A 107 11.13 -3.34 -16.95
C ARG A 107 11.38 -4.71 -16.33
N VAL A 108 10.93 -4.94 -15.10
CA VAL A 108 11.00 -6.28 -14.47
C VAL A 108 10.16 -7.29 -15.26
N LEU A 109 8.99 -6.89 -15.76
CA LEU A 109 8.11 -7.75 -16.53
C LEU A 109 8.66 -8.05 -17.94
N ALA A 110 9.36 -7.08 -18.56
CA ALA A 110 10.05 -7.20 -19.86
C ALA A 110 10.98 -8.41 -19.89
N ASP A 111 11.67 -8.65 -18.78
CA ASP A 111 12.61 -9.76 -18.63
C ASP A 111 11.92 -11.06 -18.17
N SER A 112 10.60 -11.05 -17.96
CA SER A 112 9.83 -12.18 -17.44
C SER A 112 9.00 -12.88 -18.53
N ILE A 113 8.85 -14.21 -18.39
CA ILE A 113 7.94 -15.00 -19.24
C ILE A 113 6.47 -14.58 -19.05
N ALA A 114 6.15 -13.91 -17.94
CA ALA A 114 4.80 -13.53 -17.57
C ALA A 114 4.17 -12.47 -18.51
N LEU A 115 4.98 -11.73 -19.28
CA LEU A 115 4.51 -10.85 -20.35
C LEU A 115 3.69 -11.61 -21.40
N ASN A 116 4.11 -12.83 -21.75
CA ASN A 116 3.39 -13.66 -22.71
C ASN A 116 1.97 -13.98 -22.24
N TRP A 117 1.69 -13.90 -20.94
CA TRP A 117 0.35 -14.17 -20.41
C TRP A 117 -0.62 -13.00 -20.59
N LEU A 118 -0.11 -11.77 -20.68
CA LEU A 118 -0.94 -10.60 -21.01
C LEU A 118 -1.35 -10.61 -22.48
N PHE A 119 -0.45 -11.06 -23.37
CA PHE A 119 -0.57 -10.81 -24.82
C PHE A 119 -0.81 -12.04 -25.69
N VAL A 120 -0.70 -13.27 -25.18
CA VAL A 120 -1.07 -14.47 -25.94
C VAL A 120 -2.52 -14.83 -25.64
N PRO A 121 -3.47 -14.65 -26.60
CA PRO A 121 -4.88 -14.97 -26.40
C PRO A 121 -5.13 -16.48 -26.26
N ASP A 122 -4.14 -17.30 -26.64
CA ASP A 122 -4.37 -18.64 -27.21
C ASP A 122 -3.68 -19.80 -26.47
N LEU A 123 -2.86 -19.53 -25.44
CA LEU A 123 -2.05 -20.60 -24.83
C LEU A 123 -2.91 -21.63 -24.07
N THR A 124 -4.03 -21.19 -23.50
CA THR A 124 -4.97 -22.04 -22.76
C THR A 124 -5.78 -22.94 -23.69
N GLU A 125 -6.17 -22.45 -24.87
CA GLU A 125 -6.87 -23.25 -25.89
C GLU A 125 -5.95 -24.28 -26.53
N ARG A 126 -4.69 -23.92 -26.81
CA ARG A 126 -3.71 -24.85 -27.38
C ARG A 126 -3.26 -25.92 -26.38
N LEU A 127 -3.08 -25.58 -25.10
CA LEU A 127 -2.75 -26.56 -24.06
C LEU A 127 -3.88 -27.59 -23.84
N MET A 128 -5.14 -27.16 -23.96
CA MET A 128 -6.31 -28.04 -23.93
C MET A 128 -6.46 -28.87 -25.22
N ALA A 129 -6.10 -28.32 -26.39
CA ALA A 129 -6.08 -29.06 -27.65
C ALA A 129 -5.01 -30.17 -27.68
N THR A 130 -3.87 -29.98 -26.99
CA THR A 130 -2.82 -31.01 -26.87
C THR A 130 -3.11 -32.10 -25.84
N THR A 131 -4.05 -31.91 -24.90
CA THR A 131 -4.50 -32.95 -23.95
C THR A 131 -5.81 -33.63 -24.36
N GLY A 132 -6.48 -33.12 -25.40
CA GLY A 132 -7.69 -33.71 -25.98
C GLY A 132 -7.40 -34.93 -26.86
N ARG A 133 -7.24 -36.09 -26.24
CA ARG A 133 -7.28 -37.40 -26.91
C ARG A 133 -8.63 -37.55 -27.62
N ARG A 134 -8.61 -37.54 -28.96
CA ARG A 134 -9.76 -37.86 -29.82
C ARG A 134 -10.03 -39.37 -29.74
N PRO A 135 -11.25 -39.85 -29.44
CA PRO A 135 -11.55 -41.27 -29.61
C PRO A 135 -11.70 -41.55 -31.10
N GLU A 136 -10.68 -42.18 -31.68
CA GLU A 136 -10.80 -42.83 -32.97
C GLU A 136 -11.78 -44.00 -32.87
N THR A 137 -12.56 -44.10 -33.93
CA THR A 137 -13.56 -45.12 -34.20
C THR A 137 -12.99 -46.54 -34.08
N SER A 138 -13.79 -47.38 -33.41
CA SER A 138 -13.71 -48.84 -33.33
C SER A 138 -13.31 -49.52 -34.66
N PRO A 139 -12.65 -50.70 -34.58
CA PRO A 139 -13.46 -51.90 -34.71
C PRO A 139 -13.17 -52.98 -33.64
N ARG A 140 -14.27 -53.55 -33.15
CA ARG A 140 -14.52 -54.93 -32.65
C ARG A 140 -13.37 -55.92 -32.96
N PRO A 141 -12.90 -56.78 -32.01
CA PRO A 141 -13.72 -57.92 -31.58
C PRO A 141 -13.56 -58.50 -30.16
N ALA A 142 -14.57 -59.33 -29.84
CA ALA A 142 -14.57 -60.57 -29.07
C ALA A 142 -14.22 -60.56 -27.56
N ALA A 143 -15.29 -60.76 -26.78
CA ALA A 143 -15.46 -61.80 -25.76
C ALA A 143 -14.27 -62.16 -24.86
N GLY A 144 -14.45 -61.89 -23.57
CA GLY A 144 -13.63 -62.43 -22.49
C GLY A 144 -14.15 -61.90 -21.16
N GLU A 145 -15.03 -62.68 -20.54
CA GLU A 145 -15.55 -62.52 -19.19
C GLU A 145 -14.40 -62.51 -18.16
N THR A 146 -14.48 -61.64 -17.16
CA THR A 146 -14.13 -61.96 -15.77
C THR A 146 -14.76 -60.94 -14.83
N ASP A 147 -15.65 -61.44 -13.98
CA ASP A 147 -16.06 -60.89 -12.70
C ASP A 147 -14.88 -60.32 -11.91
N LEU A 148 -15.09 -59.17 -11.25
CA LEU A 148 -14.65 -58.95 -9.88
C LEU A 148 -15.48 -57.81 -9.26
N ASP A 149 -16.35 -58.23 -8.34
CA ASP A 149 -16.90 -57.41 -7.26
C ASP A 149 -15.79 -56.67 -6.52
N THR A 150 -16.03 -55.44 -6.05
CA THR A 150 -15.75 -55.01 -4.66
C THR A 150 -16.39 -53.65 -4.37
N ALA A 151 -17.46 -53.73 -3.57
CA ALA A 151 -17.90 -52.86 -2.47
C ALA A 151 -17.74 -51.33 -2.51
N ALA A 152 -18.90 -50.70 -2.34
CA ALA A 152 -19.12 -49.35 -1.86
C ALA A 152 -18.44 -49.05 -0.52
N TYR A 153 -18.02 -47.80 -0.33
CA TYR A 153 -17.97 -47.18 0.99
C TYR A 153 -18.57 -45.78 0.95
N LEU A 154 -19.42 -45.55 1.94
CA LEU A 154 -20.29 -44.42 2.14
C LEU A 154 -19.55 -43.19 2.67
N ASP A 155 -20.00 -42.06 2.16
CA ASP A 155 -20.32 -40.78 2.83
C ASP A 155 -20.23 -40.73 4.36
N THR A 156 -19.53 -39.73 4.88
CA THR A 156 -20.00 -38.88 6.01
C THR A 156 -19.17 -37.59 6.05
N GLU A 157 -19.75 -36.49 5.58
CA GLU A 157 -19.36 -35.14 5.99
C GLU A 157 -19.78 -34.90 7.44
N ALA A 158 -18.88 -34.32 8.24
CA ALA A 158 -19.17 -33.83 9.58
C ALA A 158 -18.73 -32.37 9.67
N ASP A 159 -19.68 -31.47 9.45
CA ASP A 159 -19.62 -30.07 9.84
C ASP A 159 -19.54 -29.95 11.37
N LEU A 160 -18.53 -29.24 11.87
CA LEU A 160 -18.49 -28.74 13.23
C LEU A 160 -18.08 -27.27 13.21
N ASP A 161 -19.09 -26.40 13.13
CA ASP A 161 -19.01 -25.01 13.53
C ASP A 161 -18.93 -24.92 15.05
N ALA A 162 -17.83 -24.34 15.55
CA ALA A 162 -17.73 -23.88 16.92
C ALA A 162 -17.05 -22.51 16.93
N GLU A 163 -17.84 -21.46 16.69
CA GLU A 163 -17.41 -20.08 16.96
C GLU A 163 -17.41 -19.84 18.47
N ALA A 164 -16.22 -19.83 19.06
CA ALA A 164 -16.01 -19.37 20.43
C ALA A 164 -15.80 -17.86 20.43
N ASN A 165 -16.86 -17.11 20.75
CA ASN A 165 -16.79 -15.70 21.12
C ASN A 165 -16.00 -15.58 22.44
N LEU A 166 -14.84 -14.94 22.40
CA LEU A 166 -14.12 -14.48 23.59
C LEU A 166 -13.94 -12.96 23.50
N ASP A 167 -14.92 -12.24 24.04
CA ASP A 167 -14.73 -10.87 24.51
C ASP A 167 -13.89 -10.91 25.78
N ALA A 168 -12.66 -10.42 25.68
CA ALA A 168 -11.83 -10.09 26.82
C ALA A 168 -11.56 -8.59 26.78
N GLU A 169 -12.45 -7.81 27.39
CA GLU A 169 -12.18 -6.42 27.74
C GLU A 169 -11.08 -6.38 28.81
N ALA A 170 -9.88 -5.97 28.39
CA ALA A 170 -8.80 -5.66 29.29
C ALA A 170 -8.98 -4.24 29.85
N ASN A 171 -9.61 -4.16 31.03
CA ASN A 171 -9.54 -2.97 31.88
C ASN A 171 -8.07 -2.74 32.30
N LEU A 172 -7.45 -1.72 31.71
CA LEU A 172 -6.16 -1.19 32.16
C LEU A 172 -6.43 0.04 33.03
N ASP A 173 -6.51 -0.22 34.33
CA ASP A 173 -6.42 0.82 35.36
C ASP A 173 -4.95 1.25 35.44
N ALA A 174 -4.65 2.45 34.96
CA ALA A 174 -3.34 3.07 35.07
C ALA A 174 -3.46 4.29 35.98
N GLU A 175 -3.39 4.07 37.29
CA GLU A 175 -3.14 5.15 38.25
C GLU A 175 -1.70 5.63 38.10
N ALA A 176 -1.54 6.73 37.37
CA ALA A 176 -0.31 7.51 37.35
C ALA A 176 -0.42 8.63 38.40
N ASN A 177 0.03 8.36 39.62
CA ASN A 177 0.37 9.39 40.59
C ASN A 177 1.63 10.13 40.11
N LEU A 178 1.46 11.36 39.63
CA LEU A 178 2.54 12.32 39.42
C LEU A 178 2.23 13.57 40.25
N ASP A 179 2.79 13.60 41.46
CA ASP A 179 3.06 14.84 42.18
C ASP A 179 4.21 15.56 41.48
N ALA A 180 3.92 16.74 40.94
CA ALA A 180 4.93 17.74 40.60
C ALA A 180 4.29 19.12 40.72
N ASP A 181 4.27 19.64 41.94
CA ASP A 181 4.11 21.06 42.20
C ASP A 181 5.27 21.83 41.57
N ALA A 182 4.96 22.66 40.58
CA ALA A 182 5.85 23.70 40.10
C ALA A 182 5.00 24.95 39.80
N ASP A 183 4.76 25.74 40.85
CA ASP A 183 4.32 27.13 40.75
C ASP A 183 5.35 27.94 39.94
N LEU A 184 4.94 28.38 38.75
CA LEU A 184 5.57 29.49 38.05
C LEU A 184 4.46 30.40 37.50
N ASP A 185 4.11 31.39 38.31
CA ASP A 185 3.44 32.62 37.89
C ASP A 185 4.34 33.36 36.89
N THR A 186 3.87 33.47 35.65
CA THR A 186 4.27 34.56 34.76
C THR A 186 3.03 35.08 34.06
N ASP A 187 2.43 36.11 34.66
CA ASP A 187 1.47 36.99 34.01
C ASP A 187 2.12 37.63 32.78
N THR A 188 1.62 37.30 31.60
CA THR A 188 1.83 38.11 30.40
C THR A 188 0.50 38.21 29.66
N ASP A 189 -0.27 39.22 30.02
CA ASP A 189 -1.41 39.71 29.24
C ASP A 189 -0.90 40.21 27.89
N VAL A 190 -1.23 39.47 26.83
CA VAL A 190 -1.17 39.94 25.45
C VAL A 190 -2.57 39.76 24.87
N ASP A 191 -3.35 40.83 24.94
CA ASP A 191 -4.56 41.01 24.14
C ASP A 191 -4.18 41.04 22.66
N THR A 192 -4.52 39.98 21.94
CA THR A 192 -4.67 40.03 20.48
C THR A 192 -6.08 39.59 20.13
N ASP A 193 -7.00 40.56 20.15
CA ASP A 193 -8.31 40.48 19.50
C ASP A 193 -8.13 40.22 17.99
N THR A 194 -8.23 38.95 17.59
CA THR A 194 -8.43 38.55 16.18
C THR A 194 -9.29 37.28 16.09
N ASP A 195 -10.43 37.25 16.80
CA ASP A 195 -11.43 36.18 16.71
C ASP A 195 -12.73 36.68 16.07
N VAL A 196 -12.74 36.87 14.74
CA VAL A 196 -14.00 37.18 14.04
C VAL A 196 -14.29 36.33 12.78
N ASP A 197 -13.33 35.62 12.17
CA ASP A 197 -13.60 34.98 10.87
C ASP A 197 -13.50 33.44 10.84
N THR A 198 -13.00 32.77 11.88
CA THR A 198 -12.85 31.30 11.88
C THR A 198 -14.16 30.57 12.21
N ASP A 199 -14.90 31.10 13.19
CA ASP A 199 -16.16 30.50 13.63
C ASP A 199 -17.24 30.58 12.55
N LEU A 200 -17.25 31.62 11.71
CA LEU A 200 -18.26 31.76 10.67
C LEU A 200 -18.09 30.73 9.54
N VAL A 201 -16.85 30.30 9.26
CA VAL A 201 -16.55 29.23 8.28
C VAL A 201 -16.86 27.86 8.88
N GLN A 202 -16.47 27.61 10.13
CA GLN A 202 -16.80 26.35 10.80
C GLN A 202 -18.31 26.19 10.99
N HIS A 203 -19.02 27.26 11.33
CA HIS A 203 -20.47 27.29 11.50
C HIS A 203 -21.22 27.25 10.15
N LEU A 204 -20.66 27.77 9.04
CA LEU A 204 -21.25 27.59 7.70
C LEU A 204 -21.16 26.12 7.24
N PHE A 205 -20.12 25.39 7.63
CA PHE A 205 -19.95 23.98 7.30
C PHE A 205 -20.72 23.05 8.26
N GLU A 206 -20.76 23.33 9.57
CA GLU A 206 -21.57 22.58 10.55
C GLU A 206 -23.08 22.78 10.32
N VAL A 207 -23.53 24.00 10.01
CA VAL A 207 -24.94 24.27 9.64
C VAL A 207 -25.31 23.58 8.32
N SER A 208 -24.34 23.32 7.44
CA SER A 208 -24.58 22.54 6.22
C SER A 208 -24.73 21.03 6.48
N GLU A 209 -24.26 20.50 7.62
CA GLU A 209 -24.49 19.09 7.98
C GLU A 209 -25.87 18.90 8.65
N GLU A 210 -26.26 19.82 9.53
CA GLU A 210 -27.54 19.73 10.27
C GLU A 210 -28.75 20.18 9.42
N ALA A 211 -28.62 21.23 8.59
CA ALA A 211 -29.71 21.65 7.70
C ALA A 211 -29.96 20.64 6.56
N PHE A 212 -28.96 19.83 6.20
CA PHE A 212 -29.14 18.71 5.25
C PHE A 212 -29.88 17.52 5.85
N ALA A 213 -29.86 17.35 7.18
CA ALA A 213 -30.52 16.23 7.86
C ALA A 213 -32.05 16.41 7.98
N GLN A 214 -32.55 17.65 7.97
CA GLN A 214 -33.98 17.93 8.20
C GLN A 214 -34.83 18.11 6.93
N ASP A 215 -34.25 18.54 5.79
CA ASP A 215 -35.00 18.78 4.55
C ASP A 215 -34.74 17.74 3.42
N SER A 216 -33.98 16.68 3.67
CA SER A 216 -33.58 15.70 2.64
C SER A 216 -33.96 14.24 2.95
N VAL A 217 -35.24 14.00 3.24
CA VAL A 217 -35.77 12.63 3.37
C VAL A 217 -35.84 11.89 2.01
N GLU A 218 -35.66 12.58 0.87
CA GLU A 218 -35.77 11.97 -0.47
C GLU A 218 -34.48 12.02 -1.33
N ALA A 219 -33.39 12.62 -0.83
CA ALA A 219 -32.10 12.67 -1.54
C ALA A 219 -30.92 12.38 -0.61
N THR A 220 -30.96 11.22 0.06
CA THR A 220 -29.79 10.65 0.74
C THR A 220 -28.78 10.20 -0.31
N ALA A 221 -27.88 11.09 -0.71
CA ALA A 221 -26.60 10.66 -1.26
C ALA A 221 -25.81 10.01 -0.11
N PRO A 222 -25.37 8.75 -0.23
CA PRO A 222 -24.70 8.04 0.86
C PRO A 222 -23.44 8.80 1.32
N THR A 223 -23.31 8.97 2.64
CA THR A 223 -22.08 9.41 3.33
C THR A 223 -20.85 8.57 2.88
N ASP A 224 -21.09 7.33 2.43
CA ASP A 224 -20.10 6.41 1.86
C ASP A 224 -19.57 6.75 0.46
N LEU A 225 -20.25 7.59 -0.33
CA LEU A 225 -19.75 7.93 -1.67
C LEU A 225 -18.56 8.89 -1.61
N PHE A 226 -18.32 9.55 -0.46
CA PHE A 226 -17.54 10.78 -0.42
C PHE A 226 -16.61 10.94 0.81
N ALA A 227 -16.38 9.91 1.62
CA ALA A 227 -15.05 9.78 2.20
C ALA A 227 -14.05 9.57 1.04
N LEU A 228 -12.77 10.02 1.12
CA LEU A 228 -11.73 9.41 0.27
C LEU A 228 -11.99 7.89 0.30
N PRO A 229 -12.20 7.23 -0.85
CA PRO A 229 -13.01 6.01 -0.94
C PRO A 229 -12.66 5.05 0.18
N SER A 230 -13.60 4.74 1.08
CA SER A 230 -13.37 3.93 2.30
C SER A 230 -12.67 2.60 2.01
N ASN A 231 -12.79 2.11 0.77
CA ASN A 231 -11.98 1.06 0.17
C ASN A 231 -10.51 1.50 -0.14
N ARG A 232 -9.86 2.19 0.82
CA ARG A 232 -8.47 2.70 0.75
C ARG A 232 -7.42 1.57 0.75
N GLY A 233 -7.85 0.32 0.95
CA GLY A 233 -6.99 -0.82 1.29
C GLY A 233 -6.34 -1.60 0.15
N ASN A 234 -6.61 -1.33 -1.13
CA ASN A 234 -6.09 -2.21 -2.20
C ASN A 234 -5.20 -1.51 -3.21
N ARG A 235 -3.93 -1.35 -2.82
CA ARG A 235 -2.81 -1.15 -3.75
C ARG A 235 -2.78 -2.21 -4.86
N LEU A 236 -3.32 -3.40 -4.60
CA LEU A 236 -3.38 -4.52 -5.54
C LEU A 236 -3.93 -4.14 -6.91
N SER A 237 -5.03 -3.38 -6.99
CA SER A 237 -5.63 -3.04 -8.28
C SER A 237 -4.88 -1.96 -9.07
N ARG A 238 -3.80 -1.38 -8.53
CA ARG A 238 -3.25 -0.11 -9.04
C ARG A 238 -2.13 -0.25 -10.06
N CYS A 239 -1.64 -1.47 -10.30
CA CYS A 239 -0.46 -1.71 -11.11
C CYS A 239 -0.58 -3.04 -11.88
N ILE A 240 -0.59 -2.96 -13.21
CA ILE A 240 -0.75 -4.15 -14.08
C ILE A 240 0.41 -5.14 -13.91
N PRO A 241 1.70 -4.74 -13.96
CA PRO A 241 2.76 -5.74 -13.90
C PRO A 241 2.87 -6.41 -12.53
N GLY A 242 2.57 -5.68 -11.45
CA GLY A 242 2.48 -6.22 -10.11
C GLY A 242 1.40 -7.30 -10.04
N LEU A 243 0.21 -7.06 -10.60
CA LEU A 243 -0.85 -8.07 -10.69
C LEU A 243 -0.40 -9.31 -11.48
N VAL A 244 0.32 -9.12 -12.58
CA VAL A 244 0.86 -10.22 -13.39
C VAL A 244 1.90 -11.04 -12.61
N LEU A 245 2.85 -10.38 -11.95
CA LEU A 245 3.82 -11.04 -11.08
C LEU A 245 3.13 -11.76 -9.91
N TRP A 246 2.04 -11.19 -9.38
CA TRP A 246 1.27 -11.86 -8.34
C TRP A 246 0.53 -13.10 -8.83
N ALA A 247 -0.03 -13.04 -10.05
CA ALA A 247 -0.64 -14.18 -10.69
C ALA A 247 0.39 -15.31 -10.95
N ASP A 248 1.61 -14.95 -11.36
CA ASP A 248 2.72 -15.91 -11.55
C ASP A 248 3.11 -16.58 -10.24
N PHE A 249 3.38 -15.79 -9.21
CA PHE A 249 3.66 -16.29 -7.88
C PHE A 249 2.55 -17.25 -7.40
N ARG A 250 1.28 -16.84 -7.46
CA ARG A 250 0.13 -17.66 -7.02
C ARG A 250 -0.05 -18.94 -7.83
N ARG A 251 0.38 -18.97 -9.08
CA ARG A 251 0.34 -20.19 -9.90
C ARG A 251 1.41 -21.18 -9.48
N ASN A 252 2.60 -20.69 -9.17
CA ASN A 252 3.78 -21.53 -8.96
C ASN A 252 4.13 -21.75 -7.47
N PHE A 253 3.43 -21.10 -6.53
CA PHE A 253 3.87 -21.05 -5.12
C PHE A 253 4.01 -22.43 -4.46
N LYS A 254 3.17 -23.41 -4.81
CA LYS A 254 3.16 -24.75 -4.21
C LYS A 254 4.42 -25.54 -4.56
N ASP A 255 4.91 -25.38 -5.78
CA ASP A 255 6.06 -26.12 -6.30
C ASP A 255 7.39 -25.38 -6.05
N MET A 256 7.32 -24.16 -5.52
CA MET A 256 8.48 -23.31 -5.33
C MET A 256 9.18 -23.60 -3.99
N PRO A 257 10.52 -23.80 -3.99
CA PRO A 257 11.29 -23.87 -2.76
C PRO A 257 11.07 -22.63 -1.89
N LEU A 258 11.02 -22.79 -0.57
CA LEU A 258 10.71 -21.71 0.37
C LEU A 258 11.59 -20.46 0.16
N ARG A 259 12.88 -20.66 -0.12
CA ARG A 259 13.83 -19.56 -0.38
C ARG A 259 13.50 -18.79 -1.66
N ASP A 260 13.15 -19.50 -2.73
CA ASP A 260 12.76 -18.87 -4.00
C ASP A 260 11.41 -18.15 -3.86
N ARG A 261 10.49 -18.75 -3.09
CA ARG A 261 9.20 -18.16 -2.72
C ARG A 261 9.42 -16.82 -2.02
N TRP A 262 10.31 -16.76 -1.02
CA TRP A 262 10.61 -15.52 -0.30
C TRP A 262 11.37 -14.51 -1.16
N GLY A 263 12.22 -14.96 -2.07
CA GLY A 263 12.84 -14.09 -3.08
C GLY A 263 11.80 -13.41 -4.01
N GLN A 264 10.78 -14.15 -4.44
CA GLN A 264 9.66 -13.59 -5.20
C GLN A 264 8.77 -12.69 -4.35
N LEU A 265 8.46 -13.09 -3.11
CA LEU A 265 7.71 -12.24 -2.16
C LEU A 265 8.45 -10.93 -1.86
N ALA A 266 9.78 -10.96 -1.76
CA ALA A 266 10.60 -9.75 -1.59
C ALA A 266 10.49 -8.82 -2.81
N LEU A 267 10.51 -9.37 -4.02
CA LEU A 267 10.23 -8.61 -5.23
C LEU A 267 8.82 -8.01 -5.20
N LEU A 268 7.81 -8.80 -4.84
CA LEU A 268 6.41 -8.37 -4.82
C LEU A 268 6.09 -7.39 -3.68
N SER A 269 6.84 -7.45 -2.59
CA SER A 269 6.76 -6.50 -1.47
C SER A 269 7.05 -5.07 -1.88
N ARG A 270 7.68 -4.87 -3.07
CA ARG A 270 7.86 -3.54 -3.67
C ARG A 270 6.53 -2.82 -3.86
N TRP A 271 5.48 -3.55 -4.22
CA TRP A 271 4.16 -3.02 -4.56
C TRP A 271 3.10 -3.43 -3.56
N TYR A 272 3.25 -4.64 -3.00
CA TYR A 272 2.29 -5.28 -2.11
C TYR A 272 2.96 -5.72 -0.81
N PRO A 273 3.59 -4.81 -0.04
CA PRO A 273 4.36 -5.16 1.14
C PRO A 273 3.52 -5.89 2.19
N GLU A 274 2.26 -5.47 2.39
CA GLU A 274 1.36 -6.12 3.35
C GLU A 274 1.01 -7.55 2.95
N GLN A 275 0.63 -7.76 1.68
CA GLN A 275 0.27 -9.10 1.18
C GLN A 275 1.48 -10.03 1.13
N ALA A 276 2.65 -9.50 0.74
CA ALA A 276 3.90 -10.24 0.78
C ALA A 276 4.26 -10.63 2.22
N CYS A 277 4.16 -9.70 3.17
CA CYS A 277 4.41 -9.97 4.58
C CYS A 277 3.44 -10.99 5.15
N ARG A 278 2.15 -10.91 4.82
CA ARG A 278 1.16 -11.91 5.24
C ARG A 278 1.51 -13.30 4.72
N ALA A 279 1.95 -13.42 3.46
CA ALA A 279 2.39 -14.68 2.89
C ALA A 279 3.64 -15.23 3.59
N VAL A 280 4.65 -14.38 3.86
CA VAL A 280 5.86 -14.76 4.61
C VAL A 280 5.52 -15.24 6.02
N LEU A 281 4.64 -14.53 6.74
CA LEU A 281 4.25 -14.91 8.08
C LEU A 281 3.46 -16.22 8.10
N LYS A 282 2.61 -16.45 7.10
CA LYS A 282 1.93 -17.75 6.94
C LYS A 282 2.93 -18.88 6.68
N ASP A 283 3.90 -18.68 5.78
CA ASP A 283 4.96 -19.65 5.55
C ASP A 283 5.73 -19.94 6.85
N LEU A 284 5.96 -18.92 7.68
CA LEU A 284 6.65 -19.05 8.97
C LEU A 284 5.83 -19.84 10.00
N GLU A 285 4.51 -19.67 10.02
CA GLU A 285 3.58 -20.44 10.87
C GLU A 285 3.54 -21.93 10.50
N GLU A 286 3.68 -22.25 9.21
CA GLU A 286 3.73 -23.64 8.72
C GLU A 286 5.05 -24.36 9.11
N VAL A 287 6.07 -23.62 9.58
CA VAL A 287 7.32 -24.20 10.11
C VAL A 287 7.14 -24.57 11.58
N ILE A 288 6.49 -25.72 11.82
CA ILE A 288 6.02 -26.24 13.13
C ILE A 288 7.13 -26.29 14.22
N ASP A 289 8.40 -26.41 13.85
CA ASP A 289 9.53 -26.57 14.79
C ASP A 289 10.30 -25.28 15.09
N LEU A 290 9.83 -24.12 14.64
CA LEU A 290 10.57 -22.86 14.73
C LEU A 290 11.08 -22.54 16.16
N PRO A 291 10.27 -22.67 17.24
CA PRO A 291 10.76 -22.41 18.59
C PRO A 291 11.85 -23.35 19.07
N ALA A 292 11.69 -24.65 18.80
CA ALA A 292 12.62 -25.67 19.25
C ALA A 292 13.99 -25.51 18.58
N ARG A 293 14.02 -25.09 17.32
CA ARG A 293 15.25 -24.90 16.54
C ARG A 293 15.94 -23.58 16.80
N LEU A 294 15.19 -22.51 17.05
CA LEU A 294 15.79 -21.19 17.31
C LEU A 294 16.33 -21.06 18.74
N ALA A 295 15.71 -21.71 19.72
CA ALA A 295 16.10 -21.55 21.12
C ALA A 295 17.58 -21.89 21.38
N PRO A 296 18.15 -23.01 20.88
CA PRO A 296 19.58 -23.31 21.03
C PRO A 296 20.49 -22.25 20.42
N VAL A 297 20.12 -21.73 19.23
CA VAL A 297 20.90 -20.73 18.50
C VAL A 297 20.90 -19.38 19.22
N LEU A 298 19.74 -18.96 19.72
CA LEU A 298 19.57 -17.67 20.41
C LEU A 298 20.06 -17.69 21.87
N LEU A 299 20.05 -18.85 22.53
CA LEU A 299 20.46 -19.01 23.93
C LEU A 299 21.89 -19.56 24.10
N ALA A 300 22.63 -19.83 23.02
CA ALA A 300 23.98 -20.39 23.11
C ALA A 300 24.90 -19.54 24.02
N PRO A 301 25.70 -20.14 24.94
CA PRO A 301 26.55 -19.40 25.90
C PRO A 301 27.54 -18.41 25.28
N ALA A 302 28.00 -18.69 24.05
CA ALA A 302 28.84 -17.78 23.28
C ALA A 302 28.11 -16.46 22.94
N VAL A 303 26.78 -16.50 22.77
CA VAL A 303 25.92 -15.32 22.61
C VAL A 303 25.62 -14.67 23.96
N LEU A 304 25.67 -15.44 25.06
CA LEU A 304 25.38 -14.92 26.41
C LEU A 304 26.53 -14.11 27.03
N THR A 305 27.77 -14.37 26.63
CA THR A 305 28.98 -13.74 27.20
C THR A 305 29.52 -12.57 26.37
N GLY A 306 29.05 -12.39 25.13
CA GLY A 306 29.43 -11.30 24.24
C GLY A 306 28.25 -10.39 23.87
N PRO A 307 28.45 -9.10 23.55
CA PRO A 307 27.36 -8.16 23.27
C PRO A 307 26.62 -8.35 21.93
N GLN A 308 26.99 -9.34 21.11
CA GLN A 308 26.53 -9.42 19.72
C GLN A 308 25.86 -10.77 19.46
N LEU A 309 24.57 -10.71 19.09
CA LEU A 309 23.91 -11.78 18.34
C LEU A 309 24.80 -12.20 17.17
N ALA A 310 24.88 -13.49 16.87
CA ALA A 310 25.72 -14.06 15.81
C ALA A 310 25.34 -13.59 14.38
N VAL A 311 24.35 -12.71 14.23
CA VAL A 311 24.02 -12.08 12.96
C VAL A 311 24.90 -10.85 12.81
N CYS A 312 25.86 -10.89 11.89
CA CYS A 312 26.72 -9.74 11.65
C CYS A 312 25.92 -8.59 11.03
N ALA A 313 26.32 -7.34 11.30
CA ALA A 313 25.66 -6.16 10.74
C ALA A 313 25.52 -6.21 9.21
N ARG A 314 26.49 -6.84 8.53
CA ARG A 314 26.43 -7.08 7.08
C ARG A 314 25.26 -7.98 6.69
N GLN A 315 25.04 -9.10 7.38
CA GLN A 315 23.90 -9.99 7.11
C GLN A 315 22.57 -9.29 7.32
N LEU A 316 22.44 -8.46 8.36
CA LEU A 316 21.22 -7.67 8.57
C LEU A 316 21.00 -6.66 7.44
N LYS A 317 22.05 -6.00 6.97
CA LYS A 317 21.97 -5.08 5.83
C LYS A 317 21.65 -5.81 4.52
N ASP A 318 22.19 -7.01 4.32
CA ASP A 318 21.91 -7.83 3.13
C ASP A 318 20.43 -8.28 3.14
N THR A 319 19.92 -8.76 4.27
CA THR A 319 18.51 -9.13 4.43
C THR A 319 17.58 -7.92 4.33
N ALA A 320 17.91 -6.82 4.99
CA ALA A 320 17.19 -5.56 4.84
C ALA A 320 17.19 -5.12 3.38
N GLY A 321 18.33 -5.21 2.70
CA GLY A 321 18.55 -4.92 1.29
C GLY A 321 17.69 -5.76 0.34
N LEU A 322 17.45 -7.03 0.67
CA LEU A 322 16.59 -7.94 -0.10
C LEU A 322 15.11 -7.48 -0.07
N TRP A 323 14.61 -7.16 1.12
CA TRP A 323 13.25 -6.62 1.31
C TRP A 323 13.15 -5.12 0.96
N TRP A 324 14.31 -4.52 0.73
CA TRP A 324 14.49 -3.18 0.23
C TRP A 324 14.73 -3.16 -1.28
N PHE A 325 14.56 -1.99 -1.88
CA PHE A 325 14.57 -1.80 -3.31
C PHE A 325 16.01 -1.83 -3.88
N ASN A 326 16.73 -2.96 -3.80
CA ASN A 326 18.04 -3.06 -4.46
C ASN A 326 18.38 -4.44 -5.03
N ARG A 327 17.79 -4.78 -6.18
CA ARG A 327 18.22 -5.93 -7.00
C ARG A 327 18.91 -5.54 -8.32
N GLN A 328 18.96 -4.23 -8.64
CA GLN A 328 19.52 -3.78 -9.92
C GLN A 328 21.04 -3.98 -10.04
N ASN A 329 21.73 -4.34 -8.96
CA ASN A 329 23.16 -4.68 -8.99
C ASN A 329 23.46 -6.16 -9.32
N GLU A 330 22.46 -7.04 -9.47
CA GLU A 330 22.74 -8.46 -9.79
C GLU A 330 23.16 -8.66 -11.25
N ASN A 331 22.68 -7.82 -12.18
CA ASN A 331 23.01 -7.97 -13.61
C ASN A 331 24.21 -7.13 -14.05
N SER A 332 24.72 -6.21 -13.22
CA SER A 332 26.00 -5.58 -13.50
C SER A 332 27.11 -6.53 -13.08
N THR A 333 27.58 -7.35 -14.02
CA THR A 333 28.82 -8.13 -13.90
C THR A 333 30.03 -7.29 -13.48
N GLN A 334 29.93 -5.97 -13.60
CA GLN A 334 30.85 -5.03 -12.96
C GLN A 334 30.63 -5.02 -11.44
N LYS A 335 31.57 -5.66 -10.72
CA LYS A 335 31.80 -5.56 -9.28
C LYS A 335 32.14 -4.12 -8.85
N HIS A 336 31.29 -3.15 -9.15
CA HIS A 336 31.42 -1.85 -8.53
C HIS A 336 31.13 -2.03 -7.03
N PRO A 337 32.02 -1.56 -6.13
CA PRO A 337 31.74 -1.59 -4.71
C PRO A 337 30.37 -0.94 -4.48
N LEU A 338 29.51 -1.66 -3.76
CA LEU A 338 28.15 -1.21 -3.44
C LEU A 338 28.22 0.27 -3.00
N PRO A 339 27.51 1.19 -3.68
CA PRO A 339 27.46 2.57 -3.25
C PRO A 339 26.99 2.65 -1.79
N CYS A 340 27.43 3.68 -1.06
CA CYS A 340 27.08 3.99 0.33
C CYS A 340 25.72 3.41 0.73
N SER A 341 25.65 2.67 1.85
CA SER A 341 24.42 2.03 2.30
C SER A 341 23.27 3.04 2.33
N ASP A 342 22.19 2.71 1.64
CA ASP A 342 20.97 3.51 1.65
C ASP A 342 20.52 3.65 3.13
N PRO A 343 20.38 4.87 3.67
CA PRO A 343 20.15 5.11 5.11
C PRO A 343 18.94 4.36 5.67
N ILE A 344 17.97 4.07 4.83
CA ILE A 344 16.78 3.29 5.18
C ILE A 344 17.06 1.79 5.36
N VAL A 345 18.03 1.21 4.64
CA VAL A 345 18.48 -0.18 4.82
C VAL A 345 19.13 -0.30 6.18
N ASP A 346 19.94 0.70 6.55
CA ASP A 346 20.54 0.79 7.88
C ASP A 346 19.45 0.90 8.96
N LYS A 347 18.38 1.67 8.69
CA LYS A 347 17.24 1.79 9.59
C LYS A 347 16.49 0.47 9.76
N ILE A 348 16.18 -0.23 8.66
CA ILE A 348 15.52 -1.55 8.69
C ILE A 348 16.42 -2.55 9.44
N ALA A 349 17.72 -2.59 9.16
CA ALA A 349 18.67 -3.47 9.83
C ALA A 349 18.74 -3.20 11.34
N ALA A 350 18.76 -1.92 11.75
CA ALA A 350 18.71 -1.54 13.16
C ALA A 350 17.40 -1.98 13.84
N ASP A 351 16.29 -1.82 13.13
CA ASP A 351 14.97 -2.26 13.57
C ASP A 351 14.92 -3.80 13.72
N VAL A 352 15.44 -4.58 12.76
CA VAL A 352 15.59 -6.05 12.89
C VAL A 352 16.47 -6.42 14.09
N GLN A 353 17.60 -5.73 14.29
CA GLN A 353 18.48 -5.96 15.44
C GLN A 353 17.77 -5.70 16.77
N ASN A 354 16.96 -4.64 16.85
CA ASN A 354 16.17 -4.29 18.03
C ASN A 354 15.13 -5.38 18.35
N PHE A 355 14.50 -5.97 17.31
CA PHE A 355 13.62 -7.12 17.47
C PHE A 355 14.37 -8.32 18.03
N LEU A 356 15.49 -8.72 17.41
CA LEU A 356 16.28 -9.89 17.85
C LEU A 356 16.77 -9.74 19.29
N THR A 357 17.16 -8.53 19.68
CA THR A 357 17.58 -8.22 21.05
C THR A 357 16.40 -8.36 22.03
N SER A 358 15.22 -7.87 21.67
CA SER A 358 13.99 -8.01 22.47
C SER A 358 13.58 -9.47 22.62
N LEU A 359 13.60 -10.22 21.52
CA LEU A 359 13.30 -11.65 21.49
C LEU A 359 14.27 -12.46 22.36
N THR A 360 15.56 -12.16 22.29
CA THR A 360 16.59 -12.83 23.12
C THR A 360 16.34 -12.58 24.61
N LYS A 361 15.97 -11.35 25.00
CA LYS A 361 15.59 -11.02 26.38
C LYS A 361 14.35 -11.79 26.83
N LEU A 362 13.33 -11.89 25.98
CA LEU A 362 12.10 -12.64 26.25
C LEU A 362 12.38 -14.14 26.48
N LEU A 363 13.19 -14.75 25.61
CA LEU A 363 13.57 -16.16 25.73
C LEU A 363 14.41 -16.42 26.99
N ARG A 364 15.32 -15.50 27.34
CA ARG A 364 16.11 -15.58 28.57
C ARG A 364 15.25 -15.51 29.84
N GLY A 365 14.29 -14.58 29.87
CA GLY A 365 13.36 -14.45 30.99
C GLY A 365 12.58 -15.73 31.23
N LYS A 366 12.05 -16.34 30.15
CA LYS A 366 11.34 -17.63 30.21
C LYS A 366 12.24 -18.78 30.69
N HIS A 367 13.53 -18.78 30.36
CA HIS A 367 14.46 -19.82 30.80
C HIS A 367 14.85 -19.70 32.28
N GLN A 368 14.94 -18.48 32.81
CA GLN A 368 15.29 -18.23 34.22
C GLN A 368 14.13 -18.52 35.17
N THR A 369 12.90 -18.29 34.73
CA THR A 369 11.72 -18.70 35.48
C THR A 369 11.56 -20.21 35.34
N HIS A 370 12.18 -20.98 36.23
CA HIS A 370 12.09 -22.46 36.36
C HIS A 370 10.67 -23.01 36.60
N VAL A 371 9.63 -22.23 36.28
CA VAL A 371 8.23 -22.67 36.31
C VAL A 371 8.12 -23.88 35.39
N LYS A 372 7.80 -25.04 35.97
CA LYS A 372 7.58 -26.28 35.23
C LYS A 372 6.70 -25.98 34.01
N PRO A 373 7.13 -26.34 32.78
CA PRO A 373 6.34 -26.07 31.59
C PRO A 373 4.98 -26.74 31.76
N GLY A 374 3.94 -25.93 31.90
CA GLY A 374 2.56 -26.40 31.93
C GLY A 374 2.24 -27.08 30.59
N PRO A 375 1.53 -28.22 30.59
CA PRO A 375 1.44 -29.11 29.43
C PRO A 375 0.63 -28.60 28.23
N SER A 376 0.12 -27.36 28.20
CA SER A 376 -0.87 -26.98 27.17
C SER A 376 -0.87 -25.53 26.68
N GLY A 377 -0.01 -24.62 27.13
CA GLY A 377 -0.33 -23.18 26.99
C GLY A 377 0.61 -22.24 26.23
N GLY A 378 1.81 -22.66 25.82
CA GLY A 378 2.90 -21.68 25.67
C GLY A 378 3.72 -21.70 24.40
N GLN A 379 3.24 -22.29 23.29
CA GLN A 379 4.00 -22.23 22.05
C GLN A 379 4.00 -20.77 21.58
N LEU A 380 5.12 -20.08 21.80
CA LEU A 380 5.30 -18.71 21.37
C LEU A 380 5.23 -18.71 19.84
N ALA A 381 4.10 -18.30 19.29
CA ALA A 381 3.96 -18.08 17.87
C ALA A 381 4.84 -16.87 17.50
N TYR A 382 6.03 -17.12 16.93
CA TYR A 382 6.91 -16.05 16.47
C TYR A 382 6.21 -15.10 15.51
N ALA A 383 5.26 -15.61 14.72
CA ALA A 383 4.44 -14.78 13.85
C ALA A 383 3.65 -13.72 14.65
N ASP A 384 3.12 -14.05 15.83
CA ASP A 384 2.43 -13.10 16.70
C ASP A 384 3.38 -12.07 17.30
N GLU A 385 4.57 -12.50 17.73
CA GLU A 385 5.60 -11.58 18.23
C GLU A 385 6.07 -10.62 17.11
N ILE A 386 6.25 -11.12 15.89
CA ILE A 386 6.55 -10.29 14.71
C ILE A 386 5.40 -9.34 14.42
N ARG A 387 4.15 -9.80 14.40
CA ARG A 387 2.95 -8.95 14.19
C ARG A 387 2.86 -7.84 15.24
N TYR A 388 3.06 -8.17 16.51
CA TYR A 388 3.07 -7.22 17.61
C TYR A 388 4.17 -6.16 17.42
N TRP A 389 5.37 -6.61 17.09
CA TRP A 389 6.50 -5.72 16.90
C TRP A 389 6.34 -4.84 15.64
N MET A 390 5.77 -5.37 14.56
CA MET A 390 5.40 -4.59 13.37
C MET A 390 4.44 -3.46 13.72
N LYS A 391 3.43 -3.69 14.56
CA LYS A 391 2.53 -2.63 15.05
C LYS A 391 3.31 -1.52 15.77
N LYS A 392 4.26 -1.87 16.64
CA LYS A 392 5.14 -0.89 17.31
C LYS A 392 5.98 -0.08 16.33
N VAL A 393 6.57 -0.73 15.33
CA VAL A 393 7.35 -0.06 14.30
C VAL A 393 6.50 0.87 13.45
N ALA A 394 5.32 0.41 13.03
CA ALA A 394 4.37 1.24 12.30
C ALA A 394 3.99 2.50 13.10
N MET A 395 3.66 2.37 14.39
CA MET A 395 3.31 3.51 15.23
C MET A 395 4.46 4.53 15.34
N ARG A 396 5.69 4.08 15.63
CA ARG A 396 6.86 4.96 15.69
C ARG A 396 7.14 5.66 14.36
N ARG A 397 7.08 4.90 13.25
CA ARG A 397 7.33 5.45 11.91
C ARG A 397 6.24 6.43 11.49
N LYS A 398 4.97 6.15 11.80
CA LYS A 398 3.84 7.05 11.57
C LYS A 398 4.05 8.38 12.26
N ALA A 399 4.39 8.38 13.55
CA ALA A 399 4.65 9.61 14.31
C ALA A 399 5.76 10.46 13.66
N THR A 400 6.87 9.84 13.27
CA THR A 400 7.96 10.54 12.56
C THR A 400 7.49 11.14 11.23
N LEU A 401 6.72 10.37 10.44
CA LEU A 401 6.23 10.83 9.13
C LEU A 401 5.22 11.97 9.27
N LYS A 402 4.31 11.89 10.26
CA LYS A 402 3.35 12.97 10.55
C LYS A 402 4.06 14.27 10.87
N ALA A 403 4.99 14.24 11.82
CA ALA A 403 5.75 15.43 12.22
C ALA A 403 6.50 16.02 11.02
N ARG A 404 7.13 15.15 10.21
CA ARG A 404 7.87 15.55 9.01
C ARG A 404 7.00 16.22 7.95
N TYR A 405 5.85 15.64 7.59
CA TYR A 405 4.97 16.20 6.58
C TYR A 405 4.29 17.48 7.05
N LYS A 406 3.87 17.50 8.32
CA LYS A 406 3.24 18.67 8.95
C LYS A 406 4.17 19.89 8.95
N ALA A 407 5.44 19.70 9.32
CA ALA A 407 6.43 20.77 9.28
C ALA A 407 6.65 21.28 7.84
N ALA A 408 6.86 20.37 6.88
CA ALA A 408 7.18 20.76 5.51
C ALA A 408 6.02 21.45 4.78
N TYR A 409 4.80 20.92 4.85
CA TYR A 409 3.70 21.38 3.99
C TYR A 409 2.86 22.52 4.57
N ARG A 410 3.00 22.85 5.85
CA ARG A 410 2.44 24.10 6.39
C ARG A 410 3.14 25.32 5.80
N GLU A 411 4.46 25.24 5.63
CA GLU A 411 5.28 26.34 5.08
C GLU A 411 5.27 26.39 3.55
N CYS A 412 4.86 25.30 2.88
CA CYS A 412 4.92 25.18 1.42
C CYS A 412 3.58 25.44 0.71
N ARG A 413 2.54 25.94 1.40
CA ARG A 413 1.21 26.14 0.79
C ARG A 413 1.26 26.98 -0.48
N GLU A 414 1.88 28.16 -0.42
CA GLU A 414 1.97 29.09 -1.56
C GLU A 414 2.76 28.48 -2.73
N GLN A 415 3.81 27.73 -2.43
CA GLN A 415 4.63 27.06 -3.44
C GLN A 415 3.84 25.94 -4.13
N LEU A 416 3.06 25.18 -3.36
CA LEU A 416 2.19 24.12 -3.88
C LEU A 416 1.05 24.73 -4.71
N GLU A 417 0.42 25.80 -4.24
CA GLU A 417 -0.59 26.53 -5.01
C GLU A 417 -0.01 27.07 -6.32
N ALA A 418 1.17 27.70 -6.28
CA ALA A 418 1.86 28.19 -7.48
C ALA A 418 2.21 27.05 -8.47
N ALA A 419 2.64 25.90 -7.94
CA ALA A 419 3.02 24.74 -8.72
C ALA A 419 1.82 24.05 -9.40
N TYR A 420 0.70 23.94 -8.71
CA TYR A 420 -0.41 23.06 -9.11
C TYR A 420 -1.70 23.79 -9.47
N PHE A 421 -1.89 25.01 -8.98
CA PHE A 421 -3.18 25.71 -8.95
C PHE A 421 -3.10 27.18 -9.43
N SER A 422 -1.97 27.58 -10.04
CA SER A 422 -1.75 28.93 -10.58
C SER A 422 -1.31 28.92 -12.05
N GLU A 423 -1.74 29.93 -12.82
CA GLU A 423 -1.26 30.16 -14.19
C GLU A 423 0.16 30.72 -14.27
N ALA A 424 0.64 31.32 -13.18
CA ALA A 424 1.87 32.12 -13.18
C ALA A 424 3.16 31.29 -13.17
N SER A 425 3.09 29.97 -13.00
CA SER A 425 4.26 29.08 -13.02
C SER A 425 4.75 28.85 -14.45
N GLY A 426 5.31 29.89 -15.06
CA GLY A 426 6.05 29.77 -16.33
C GLY A 426 7.38 29.01 -16.19
N GLY A 427 7.82 28.74 -14.95
CA GLY A 427 9.04 28.00 -14.65
C GLY A 427 8.83 26.49 -14.48
N PRO A 428 9.88 25.67 -14.66
CA PRO A 428 9.81 24.25 -14.35
C PRO A 428 9.50 24.05 -12.86
N VAL A 429 8.40 23.38 -12.57
CA VAL A 429 8.01 23.04 -11.20
C VAL A 429 8.97 21.96 -10.68
N GLU A 430 9.68 22.26 -9.60
CA GLU A 430 10.52 21.28 -8.91
C GLU A 430 9.68 20.46 -7.92
N LEU A 431 9.64 19.14 -8.11
CA LEU A 431 8.84 18.22 -7.31
C LEU A 431 9.73 17.32 -6.46
N PRO A 432 9.29 16.88 -5.27
CA PRO A 432 8.15 17.40 -4.52
C PRO A 432 8.50 18.73 -3.85
N VAL A 433 7.57 19.66 -3.83
CA VAL A 433 7.66 21.01 -3.24
C VAL A 433 8.11 20.97 -1.77
N GLY A 434 7.57 20.04 -0.97
CA GLY A 434 7.90 19.92 0.45
C GLY A 434 9.28 19.31 0.78
N CYS A 435 10.11 18.96 -0.22
CA CYS A 435 11.40 18.31 -0.01
C CYS A 435 12.56 19.11 -0.59
N GLN A 436 13.66 19.23 0.16
CA GLN A 436 14.90 19.84 -0.35
C GLN A 436 15.51 19.06 -1.52
N ASN A 437 15.35 17.74 -1.53
CA ASN A 437 15.76 16.89 -2.64
C ASN A 437 14.66 16.89 -3.69
N ARG A 438 15.00 17.22 -4.93
CA ARG A 438 14.06 17.28 -6.05
C ARG A 438 14.23 16.08 -6.96
N VAL A 439 13.13 15.64 -7.55
CA VAL A 439 13.09 14.68 -8.65
C VAL A 439 13.47 15.42 -9.92
N ARG A 440 14.68 15.19 -10.42
CA ARG A 440 15.19 15.72 -11.68
C ARG A 440 15.27 14.65 -12.76
N ALA A 441 15.41 13.40 -12.34
CA ALA A 441 15.53 12.24 -13.22
C ALA A 441 14.83 11.00 -12.63
N PRO A 442 14.49 9.99 -13.48
CA PRO A 442 13.99 8.69 -13.06
C PRO A 442 14.83 8.01 -11.99
N SER A 443 16.15 8.18 -12.07
CA SER A 443 17.11 7.61 -11.14
C SER A 443 16.94 8.13 -9.71
N ASP A 444 16.37 9.32 -9.53
CA ASP A 444 16.20 9.93 -8.22
C ASP A 444 15.15 9.18 -7.39
N PHE A 445 14.20 8.50 -8.05
CA PHE A 445 13.27 7.59 -7.39
C PHE A 445 13.94 6.35 -6.80
N ARG A 446 15.24 6.15 -6.98
CA ARG A 446 16.01 5.18 -6.18
C ARG A 446 16.08 5.62 -4.72
N ASN A 447 16.10 6.93 -4.45
CA ASN A 447 15.99 7.48 -3.11
C ASN A 447 14.56 7.27 -2.59
N TYR A 448 14.44 6.48 -1.53
CA TYR A 448 13.13 6.18 -0.97
C TYR A 448 12.48 7.32 -0.24
N GLU A 449 13.25 8.16 0.44
CA GLU A 449 12.66 9.32 1.11
C GLU A 449 12.01 10.22 0.07
N LEU A 450 12.67 10.41 -1.07
CA LEU A 450 12.11 11.16 -2.19
C LEU A 450 10.82 10.52 -2.74
N ARG A 451 10.75 9.18 -2.86
CA ARG A 451 9.51 8.47 -3.17
C ARG A 451 8.41 8.74 -2.15
N GLN A 452 8.75 8.75 -0.86
CA GLN A 452 7.78 9.01 0.19
C GLN A 452 7.20 10.43 0.10
N TRP A 453 8.06 11.41 -0.19
CA TRP A 453 7.65 12.80 -0.40
C TRP A 453 6.79 12.97 -1.65
N ALA A 454 7.22 12.40 -2.77
CA ALA A 454 6.47 12.46 -4.03
C ALA A 454 5.10 11.81 -3.90
N PHE A 455 5.00 10.70 -3.17
CA PHE A 455 3.71 10.08 -2.87
C PHE A 455 2.80 10.97 -2.05
N PHE A 456 3.33 11.56 -0.98
CA PHE A 456 2.55 12.44 -0.12
C PHE A 456 2.01 13.64 -0.92
N GLU A 457 2.85 14.28 -1.73
CA GLU A 457 2.44 15.41 -2.55
C GLU A 457 1.37 15.03 -3.59
N GLU A 458 1.57 13.90 -4.28
CA GLU A 458 0.60 13.36 -5.23
C GLU A 458 -0.77 13.17 -4.57
N GLU A 459 -0.81 12.55 -3.38
CA GLU A 459 -2.05 12.33 -2.65
C GLU A 459 -2.67 13.63 -2.11
N LEU A 460 -1.86 14.60 -1.69
CA LEU A 460 -2.35 15.91 -1.25
C LEU A 460 -2.99 16.67 -2.42
N VAL A 461 -2.30 16.73 -3.56
CA VAL A 461 -2.82 17.39 -4.77
C VAL A 461 -4.11 16.73 -5.23
N LEU A 462 -4.19 15.40 -5.24
CA LEU A 462 -5.43 14.70 -5.58
C LEU A 462 -6.56 15.03 -4.60
N ALA A 463 -6.29 15.08 -3.30
CA ALA A 463 -7.28 15.45 -2.28
C ALA A 463 -7.79 16.89 -2.48
N LEU A 464 -6.91 17.82 -2.86
CA LEU A 464 -7.26 19.21 -3.18
C LEU A 464 -8.12 19.29 -4.45
N ILE A 465 -7.76 18.61 -5.54
CA ILE A 465 -8.61 18.55 -6.75
C ILE A 465 -10.00 18.02 -6.41
N HIS A 466 -10.07 16.94 -5.63
CA HIS A 466 -11.35 16.38 -5.18
C HIS A 466 -12.15 17.36 -4.31
N GLY A 467 -11.48 18.17 -3.49
CA GLY A 467 -12.12 19.24 -2.74
C GLY A 467 -12.66 20.34 -3.63
N CYS A 468 -11.89 20.81 -4.61
CA CYS A 468 -12.32 21.82 -5.58
C CYS A 468 -13.54 21.33 -6.39
N ILE A 469 -13.54 20.07 -6.83
CA ILE A 469 -14.68 19.46 -7.52
C ILE A 469 -15.95 19.53 -6.67
N ARG A 470 -15.85 19.32 -5.35
CA ARG A 470 -17.02 19.37 -4.45
C ARG A 470 -17.53 20.78 -4.28
N LEU A 471 -16.64 21.73 -4.03
CA LEU A 471 -17.01 23.13 -3.88
C LEU A 471 -17.68 23.65 -5.17
N GLU A 472 -17.13 23.31 -6.33
CA GLU A 472 -17.75 23.62 -7.63
C GLU A 472 -19.13 22.98 -7.78
N ALA A 473 -19.29 21.71 -7.39
CA ALA A 473 -20.57 21.02 -7.49
C ALA A 473 -21.64 21.68 -6.59
N LEU A 474 -21.24 22.10 -5.39
CA LEU A 474 -22.09 22.80 -4.43
C LEU A 474 -22.50 24.19 -4.96
N GLU A 475 -21.55 24.98 -5.46
CA GLU A 475 -21.83 26.33 -5.98
C GLU A 475 -22.68 26.31 -7.26
N SER A 476 -22.43 25.33 -8.12
CA SER A 476 -23.12 25.21 -9.41
C SER A 476 -24.41 24.38 -9.35
N TRP A 477 -24.77 23.81 -8.19
CA TRP A 477 -25.90 22.90 -8.01
C TRP A 477 -25.85 21.66 -8.92
N HIS A 478 -24.65 21.22 -9.29
CA HIS A 478 -24.44 20.01 -10.09
C HIS A 478 -24.02 18.83 -9.21
N ASN A 479 -24.24 17.61 -9.72
CA ASN A 479 -23.62 16.43 -9.12
C ASN A 479 -22.11 16.43 -9.39
N CYS A 480 -21.29 16.04 -8.41
CA CYS A 480 -19.84 15.87 -8.54
C CYS A 480 -19.43 15.07 -9.79
N HIS A 481 -20.22 14.07 -10.18
CA HIS A 481 -19.97 13.27 -11.38
C HIS A 481 -20.09 14.08 -12.68
N LEU A 482 -20.98 15.07 -12.74
CA LEU A 482 -21.07 16.00 -13.88
C LEU A 482 -19.85 16.93 -13.92
N VAL A 483 -19.40 17.43 -12.77
CA VAL A 483 -18.16 18.23 -12.67
C VAL A 483 -16.94 17.40 -13.10
N VAL A 484 -16.84 16.14 -12.65
CA VAL A 484 -15.79 15.21 -13.10
C VAL A 484 -15.85 14.97 -14.60
N ARG A 485 -17.03 14.74 -15.17
CA ARG A 485 -17.17 14.58 -16.63
C ARG A 485 -16.81 15.84 -17.39
N ALA A 486 -17.18 17.01 -16.88
CA ALA A 486 -16.82 18.30 -17.46
C ALA A 486 -15.30 18.51 -17.39
N LEU A 487 -14.68 18.16 -16.27
CA LEU A 487 -13.24 18.19 -16.06
C LEU A 487 -12.52 17.24 -17.03
N ASP A 488 -12.93 15.97 -17.11
CA ASP A 488 -12.36 14.98 -18.04
C ASP A 488 -12.52 15.43 -19.50
N PHE A 489 -13.69 15.97 -19.86
CA PHE A 489 -13.95 16.51 -21.18
C PHE A 489 -13.07 17.74 -21.47
N ALA A 490 -12.95 18.66 -20.53
CA ALA A 490 -12.10 19.84 -20.66
C ALA A 490 -10.65 19.43 -20.84
N MET A 491 -10.09 18.56 -19.99
CA MET A 491 -8.72 18.07 -20.10
C MET A 491 -8.44 17.38 -21.43
N SER A 492 -9.44 16.75 -22.06
CA SER A 492 -9.28 16.13 -23.38
C SER A 492 -9.25 17.10 -24.56
N ARG A 493 -9.72 18.35 -24.38
CA ARG A 493 -9.96 19.30 -25.49
C ARG A 493 -9.31 20.68 -25.32
N ALA A 494 -9.12 21.12 -24.09
CA ALA A 494 -8.59 22.43 -23.74
C ALA A 494 -7.58 22.27 -22.60
N PRO A 495 -6.41 22.93 -22.66
CA PRO A 495 -5.31 22.70 -21.73
C PRO A 495 -5.50 23.34 -20.34
N ARG A 496 -6.73 23.78 -20.00
CA ARG A 496 -7.01 24.62 -18.83
C ARG A 496 -8.45 24.43 -18.35
N PHE A 497 -8.62 23.79 -17.19
CA PHE A 497 -9.87 23.83 -16.42
C PHE A 497 -9.71 24.78 -15.22
N LYS A 498 -10.67 25.68 -15.04
CA LYS A 498 -10.70 26.65 -13.95
C LYS A 498 -11.92 26.38 -13.08
N PHE A 499 -11.68 26.20 -11.78
CA PHE A 499 -12.73 26.13 -10.76
C PHE A 499 -13.19 27.54 -10.38
N SER A 500 -14.45 27.69 -10.00
CA SER A 500 -15.03 28.90 -9.41
C SER A 500 -14.53 29.17 -7.99
N VAL A 501 -13.88 28.19 -7.37
CA VAL A 501 -13.33 28.23 -6.00
C VAL A 501 -12.38 29.43 -5.84
N SER A 502 -12.71 30.31 -4.90
CA SER A 502 -11.88 31.46 -4.54
C SER A 502 -10.60 31.06 -3.81
N THR A 503 -9.59 31.93 -3.82
CA THR A 503 -8.32 31.71 -3.08
C THR A 503 -8.56 31.47 -1.58
N GLY A 504 -9.51 32.18 -0.96
CA GLY A 504 -9.85 31.98 0.46
C GLY A 504 -10.43 30.59 0.73
N GLN A 505 -11.39 30.15 -0.10
CA GLN A 505 -11.94 28.79 -0.01
C GLN A 505 -10.88 27.72 -0.25
N PHE A 506 -9.95 27.96 -1.19
CA PHE A 506 -8.84 27.04 -1.45
C PHE A 506 -7.87 26.97 -0.26
N ALA A 507 -7.57 28.09 0.40
CA ALA A 507 -6.74 28.10 1.61
C ALA A 507 -7.39 27.31 2.74
N CYS A 508 -8.69 27.49 2.99
CA CYS A 508 -9.43 26.69 3.98
C CYS A 508 -9.43 25.20 3.61
N LEU A 509 -9.68 24.88 2.33
CA LEU A 509 -9.63 23.52 1.82
C LEU A 509 -8.25 22.89 1.99
N TYR A 510 -7.18 23.67 1.82
CA TYR A 510 -5.80 23.23 2.00
C TYR A 510 -5.53 22.81 3.43
N GLU A 511 -5.80 23.69 4.40
CA GLU A 511 -5.56 23.38 5.82
C GLU A 511 -6.35 22.14 6.26
N TRP A 512 -7.61 22.04 5.85
CA TRP A 512 -8.45 20.88 6.17
C TRP A 512 -7.92 19.58 5.56
N ARG A 513 -7.59 19.59 4.26
CA ARG A 513 -7.08 18.39 3.57
C ARG A 513 -5.68 18.01 3.99
N LEU A 514 -4.86 18.96 4.44
CA LEU A 514 -3.49 18.69 4.80
C LEU A 514 -3.41 17.70 5.97
N ASP A 515 -4.11 17.96 7.08
CA ASP A 515 -4.06 17.07 8.26
C ASP A 515 -4.66 15.68 7.95
N ASP A 516 -5.76 15.61 7.18
CA ASP A 516 -6.37 14.35 6.69
C ASP A 516 -5.38 13.49 5.90
N VAL A 517 -4.71 14.11 4.92
CA VAL A 517 -3.75 13.42 4.04
C VAL A 517 -2.50 13.02 4.81
N ILE A 518 -2.01 13.88 5.73
CA ILE A 518 -0.90 13.55 6.63
C ILE A 518 -1.21 12.29 7.43
N GLU A 519 -2.37 12.23 8.07
CA GLU A 519 -2.74 11.09 8.90
C GLU A 519 -2.80 9.80 8.08
N TRP A 520 -3.46 9.85 6.93
CA TRP A 520 -3.62 8.70 6.06
C TRP A 520 -2.30 8.23 5.43
N VAL A 521 -1.59 9.12 4.74
CA VAL A 521 -0.33 8.78 4.05
C VAL A 521 0.75 8.32 5.03
N ALA A 522 0.87 8.97 6.19
CA ALA A 522 1.82 8.54 7.20
C ALA A 522 1.49 7.14 7.75
N THR A 523 0.20 6.83 7.94
CA THR A 523 -0.25 5.49 8.37
C THR A 523 0.11 4.45 7.32
N GLU A 524 -0.23 4.69 6.06
CA GLU A 524 0.01 3.73 4.96
C GLU A 524 1.50 3.47 4.75
N GLN A 525 2.32 4.53 4.66
CA GLN A 525 3.76 4.37 4.49
C GLN A 525 4.45 3.75 5.71
N ALA A 526 3.92 3.96 6.92
CA ALA A 526 4.44 3.33 8.11
C ALA A 526 4.10 1.84 8.18
N GLN A 527 2.90 1.46 7.74
CA GLN A 527 2.50 0.05 7.60
C GLN A 527 3.35 -0.65 6.54
N ASP A 528 3.57 -0.03 5.37
CA ASP A 528 4.47 -0.56 4.34
C ASP A 528 5.87 -0.83 4.88
N TYR A 529 6.42 0.16 5.60
CA TYR A 529 7.72 0.06 6.22
C TYR A 529 7.75 -1.09 7.22
N ALA A 530 6.78 -1.15 8.14
CA ALA A 530 6.69 -2.21 9.14
C ALA A 530 6.56 -3.61 8.52
N CYS A 531 5.80 -3.77 7.44
CA CYS A 531 5.68 -5.03 6.70
C CYS A 531 7.03 -5.49 6.13
N ARG A 532 7.82 -4.59 5.54
CA ARG A 532 9.17 -4.92 5.06
C ARG A 532 10.10 -5.32 6.20
N VAL A 533 10.01 -4.65 7.34
CA VAL A 533 10.79 -5.05 8.51
C VAL A 533 10.34 -6.41 9.03
N GLY A 534 9.03 -6.69 9.08
CA GLY A 534 8.48 -8.00 9.46
C GLY A 534 9.02 -9.12 8.56
N CYS A 535 9.03 -8.91 7.24
CA CYS A 535 9.63 -9.86 6.31
C CYS A 535 11.15 -10.02 6.54
N ALA A 536 11.87 -8.92 6.77
CA ALA A 536 13.30 -8.97 7.05
C ALA A 536 13.62 -9.73 8.34
N ILE A 537 12.78 -9.58 9.37
CA ILE A 537 12.85 -10.38 10.60
C ILE A 537 12.64 -11.86 10.27
N ALA A 538 11.54 -12.21 9.60
CA ALA A 538 11.24 -13.60 9.25
C ALA A 538 12.37 -14.26 8.45
N ASN A 539 12.91 -13.55 7.45
CA ASN A 539 14.07 -14.00 6.67
C ASN A 539 15.32 -14.22 7.53
N THR A 540 15.61 -13.30 8.45
CA THR A 540 16.75 -13.44 9.37
C THR A 540 16.58 -14.64 10.31
N LEU A 541 15.38 -14.89 10.81
CA LEU A 541 15.09 -16.06 11.64
C LEU A 541 15.27 -17.37 10.86
N LEU A 542 14.80 -17.42 9.61
CA LEU A 542 14.98 -18.61 8.76
C LEU A 542 16.46 -18.88 8.46
N ASP A 543 17.24 -17.83 8.15
CA ASP A 543 18.68 -17.96 7.89
C ASP A 543 19.45 -18.46 9.12
N LEU A 544 19.03 -18.06 10.32
CA LEU A 544 19.60 -18.56 11.57
C LEU A 544 19.35 -20.06 11.75
N MET A 545 18.18 -20.57 11.36
CA MET A 545 17.88 -22.01 11.43
C MET A 545 18.67 -22.83 10.41
N ALA A 546 18.82 -22.31 9.18
CA ALA A 546 19.50 -23.03 8.11
C ALA A 546 20.99 -23.27 8.44
N LYS A 547 21.63 -22.33 9.13
CA LYS A 547 23.02 -22.46 9.59
C LYS A 547 23.20 -23.57 10.62
N ASP A 548 22.20 -23.76 11.50
CA ASP A 548 22.23 -24.81 12.52
C ASP A 548 22.20 -26.20 11.86
N LEU A 549 21.29 -26.41 10.90
CA LEU A 549 21.19 -27.65 10.13
C LEU A 549 22.48 -28.00 9.38
N ALA A 550 23.08 -27.01 8.70
CA ALA A 550 24.35 -27.21 7.99
C ALA A 550 25.50 -27.58 8.94
N SER A 551 25.51 -27.06 10.16
CA SER A 551 26.53 -27.39 11.16
C SER A 551 26.39 -28.83 11.70
N VAL A 552 25.16 -29.35 11.79
CA VAL A 552 24.89 -30.73 12.20
C VAL A 552 25.30 -31.72 11.12
N GLU A 553 25.02 -31.42 9.84
CA GLU A 553 25.36 -32.31 8.72
C GLU A 553 26.87 -32.36 8.43
N THR A 554 27.56 -31.22 8.54
CA THR A 554 29.02 -31.16 8.35
C THR A 554 29.80 -31.64 9.56
N GLY A 555 29.16 -31.70 10.73
CA GLY A 555 29.66 -32.30 11.98
C GLY A 555 29.75 -33.83 11.97
N GLY A 556 30.03 -34.45 10.81
CA GLY A 556 30.44 -35.85 10.74
C GLY A 556 31.54 -36.14 11.78
N PRO A 557 31.57 -37.35 12.38
CA PRO A 557 32.39 -37.64 13.55
C PRO A 557 33.81 -37.15 13.33
N THR A 558 34.23 -36.20 14.18
CA THR A 558 35.56 -35.61 14.11
C THR A 558 36.60 -36.73 13.96
N PRO A 559 37.63 -36.59 13.10
CA PRO A 559 38.58 -37.66 12.80
C PRO A 559 39.28 -38.25 14.04
N ALA A 560 39.26 -37.53 15.17
CA ALA A 560 39.70 -38.02 16.47
C ALA A 560 38.86 -39.18 17.04
N LYS A 561 37.56 -39.27 16.74
CA LYS A 561 36.71 -40.41 17.16
C LYS A 561 36.77 -41.59 16.20
N ARG A 562 37.19 -41.40 14.94
CA ARG A 562 37.39 -42.49 13.97
C ARG A 562 38.63 -43.33 14.31
N ARG A 563 39.68 -42.70 14.84
CA ARG A 563 40.92 -43.39 15.28
C ARG A 563 40.76 -44.33 16.48
N LYS A 564 39.67 -44.25 17.24
CA LYS A 564 39.37 -45.16 18.36
C LYS A 564 38.43 -46.32 18.00
N ARG A 565 37.96 -46.38 16.75
CA ARG A 565 37.12 -47.46 16.24
C ARG A 565 37.87 -48.39 15.29
N ASP A 566 39.03 -47.93 14.78
CA ASP A 566 39.97 -48.70 13.95
C ASP A 566 41.21 -49.18 14.75
N GLN A 567 41.21 -49.00 16.08
CA GLN A 567 42.09 -49.68 17.06
C GLN A 567 41.19 -50.48 18.00
#